data_AF-A0A931X7B6-F1
#
_entry.id   AF-A0A931X7B6-F1
#
_cell.length_a   1.000
_cell.length_b   1.000
_cell.length_c   1.000
_cell.angle_alpha   90.00
_cell.angle_beta   90.00
_cell.angle_gamma   90.00
#
_symmetry.space_group_name_H-M   'P 1'
#
loop_
_entity.id
_entity.type
_entity.pdbx_description
1 polymer ?
#
loop_
_entity_poly.entity_id
_entity_poly.type
_entity_poly.pdbx_seq_one_letter_code
_entity_poly.pdbx_strand_id
1 'polypeptide(L)'
;MTDGPANEQTPPAPSQGSRWRRRIFGIPLAVTLGIVLVVMVAGGAGAWHFSTSPLLCNSCHIMKPYVEAWKTSKHKDVACVQCHYPPGFRDTIWVKYQAITQVAKWATQTYSSKPFAEVEDASCLRSGCHDRRLLQGKVVFKRGIEFDHKPHLEEPRRGRQLRCTSCHSQIVVGTHIEVTESTCFLCHFKGTKTARELQPIGGCPGCHQPPKGDIKVAGGTFNHADIMKRGIACQNCHLNVVEGEGEAPRERCFTCHNQPDKLKRYTDIPFIHDFHVAGHNIECARCHTEIKHRLAPTREQRTASVAPAGAPPTAAASAPTAAASAPASSARPAAATAPPASPPGTPAAKPGEVRR
;
A
#
# COMPACT_ATOMS: atom_id res chain seq x y z
N MET A 1 -70.04 25.25 60.48
CA MET A 1 -71.12 25.09 59.48
C MET A 1 -70.70 25.88 58.25
N THR A 2 -70.42 25.34 57.08
CA THR A 2 -70.36 23.97 56.57
C THR A 2 -69.48 24.09 55.33
N ASP A 3 -68.42 23.30 55.26
CA ASP A 3 -67.59 23.11 54.08
C ASP A 3 -68.47 22.63 52.90
N GLY A 4 -68.47 23.39 51.80
CA GLY A 4 -69.11 22.96 50.56
C GLY A 4 -68.23 21.92 49.85
N PRO A 5 -68.79 20.82 49.32
CA PRO A 5 -67.98 19.74 48.78
C PRO A 5 -67.31 20.19 47.47
N ALA A 6 -66.01 19.92 47.37
CA ALA A 6 -65.26 20.04 46.13
C ALA A 6 -65.88 19.11 45.06
N ASN A 7 -66.27 19.70 43.94
CA ASN A 7 -66.74 18.99 42.77
C ASN A 7 -65.57 18.24 42.12
N GLU A 8 -65.40 16.97 42.50
CA GLU A 8 -64.43 16.06 41.92
C GLU A 8 -64.93 15.64 40.52
N GLN A 9 -64.56 16.41 39.51
CA GLN A 9 -64.82 16.09 38.11
C GLN A 9 -63.98 14.85 37.73
N THR A 10 -64.63 13.69 37.69
CA THR A 10 -64.03 12.48 37.11
C THR A 10 -63.72 12.75 35.63
N PRO A 11 -62.50 12.52 35.14
CA PRO A 11 -62.19 12.72 33.73
C PRO A 11 -63.06 11.82 32.86
N PRO A 12 -63.62 12.30 31.73
CA PRO A 12 -64.50 11.51 30.89
C PRO A 12 -63.76 10.28 30.34
N ALA A 13 -64.39 9.10 30.45
CA ALA A 13 -63.87 7.87 29.87
C ALA A 13 -63.63 8.05 28.35
N PRO A 14 -62.50 7.58 27.80
CA PRO A 14 -62.16 7.81 26.39
C PRO A 14 -63.23 7.20 25.49
N SER A 15 -63.93 8.05 24.72
CA SER A 15 -65.02 7.63 23.85
C SER A 15 -64.51 6.61 22.81
N GLN A 16 -65.30 5.56 22.56
CA GLN A 16 -65.01 4.49 21.58
C GLN A 16 -64.62 5.05 20.19
N GLY A 17 -65.18 6.21 19.81
CA GLY A 17 -64.86 6.93 18.57
C GLY A 17 -63.42 7.48 18.49
N SER A 18 -62.79 7.79 19.63
CA SER A 18 -61.38 8.22 19.69
C SER A 18 -60.41 7.06 19.44
N ARG A 19 -60.74 5.85 19.90
CA ARG A 19 -59.98 4.62 19.65
C ARG A 19 -60.15 4.15 18.21
N TRP A 20 -61.33 4.32 17.62
CA TRP A 20 -61.62 3.99 16.23
C TRP A 20 -60.95 4.96 15.24
N ARG A 21 -61.00 6.28 15.47
CA ARG A 21 -60.24 7.28 14.67
C ARG A 21 -58.72 7.10 14.79
N ARG A 22 -58.19 6.80 15.98
CA ARG A 22 -56.76 6.48 16.15
C ARG A 22 -56.35 5.19 15.43
N ARG A 23 -57.24 4.20 15.29
CA ARG A 23 -56.96 2.98 14.51
C ARG A 23 -57.08 3.22 13.00
N ILE A 24 -58.09 3.93 12.52
CA ILE A 24 -58.31 4.20 11.09
C ILE A 24 -57.23 5.11 10.50
N PHE A 25 -56.77 6.12 11.24
CA PHE A 25 -55.72 7.03 10.77
C PHE A 25 -54.31 6.67 11.26
N GLY A 26 -54.19 6.02 12.43
CA GLY A 26 -52.89 5.65 13.01
C GLY A 26 -52.28 4.38 12.44
N ILE A 27 -53.09 3.39 12.01
CA ILE A 27 -52.58 2.16 11.36
C ILE A 27 -51.97 2.48 9.99
N PRO A 28 -52.63 3.18 9.05
CA PRO A 28 -52.01 3.49 7.76
C PRO A 28 -50.78 4.41 7.91
N LEU A 29 -50.79 5.35 8.86
CA LEU A 29 -49.62 6.18 9.16
C LEU A 29 -48.44 5.36 9.74
N ALA A 30 -48.72 4.42 10.64
CA ALA A 30 -47.69 3.53 11.18
C ALA A 30 -47.15 2.57 10.10
N VAL A 31 -48.01 2.09 9.20
CA VAL A 31 -47.61 1.24 8.06
C VAL A 31 -46.77 2.02 7.06
N THR A 32 -47.14 3.26 6.71
CA THR A 32 -46.34 4.09 5.80
C THR A 32 -45.00 4.48 6.42
N LEU A 33 -44.97 4.87 7.69
CA LEU A 33 -43.70 5.10 8.41
C LEU A 33 -42.84 3.84 8.48
N GLY A 34 -43.45 2.68 8.69
CA GLY A 34 -42.76 1.38 8.67
C GLY A 34 -42.15 1.06 7.30
N ILE A 35 -42.90 1.27 6.22
CA ILE A 35 -42.42 1.08 4.83
C ILE A 35 -41.29 2.06 4.52
N VAL A 36 -41.44 3.34 4.87
CA VAL A 36 -40.40 4.35 4.69
C VAL A 36 -39.14 3.97 5.46
N LEU A 37 -39.26 3.53 6.70
CA LEU A 37 -38.12 3.06 7.49
C LEU A 37 -37.42 1.87 6.82
N VAL A 38 -38.18 0.87 6.35
CA VAL A 38 -37.62 -0.30 5.65
C VAL A 38 -36.90 0.12 4.36
N VAL A 39 -37.50 1.00 3.55
CA VAL A 39 -36.89 1.52 2.32
C VAL A 39 -35.64 2.32 2.64
N MET A 40 -35.65 3.14 3.68
CA MET A 40 -34.48 3.91 4.12
C MET A 40 -33.34 2.99 4.61
N VAL A 41 -33.67 1.95 5.38
CA VAL A 41 -32.68 0.97 5.85
C VAL A 41 -32.11 0.15 4.68
N ALA A 42 -32.96 -0.35 3.78
CA ALA A 42 -32.55 -1.10 2.61
C ALA A 42 -31.72 -0.24 1.64
N GLY A 43 -32.14 1.00 1.38
CA GLY A 43 -31.41 1.96 0.58
C GLY A 43 -30.07 2.34 1.19
N GLY A 44 -30.03 2.56 2.51
CA GLY A 44 -28.80 2.82 3.26
C GLY A 44 -27.83 1.64 3.20
N ALA A 45 -28.31 0.41 3.35
CA ALA A 45 -27.50 -0.79 3.21
C ALA A 45 -26.96 -0.95 1.78
N GLY A 46 -27.79 -0.73 0.75
CA GLY A 46 -27.36 -0.77 -0.65
C GLY A 46 -26.28 0.28 -0.97
N ALA A 47 -26.49 1.53 -0.54
CA ALA A 47 -25.52 2.60 -0.68
C ALA A 47 -24.21 2.29 0.07
N TRP A 48 -24.31 1.69 1.26
CA TRP A 48 -23.15 1.23 2.01
C TRP A 48 -22.35 0.18 1.24
N HIS A 49 -23.00 -0.89 0.79
CA HIS A 49 -22.35 -1.96 0.04
C HIS A 49 -21.69 -1.45 -1.25
N PHE A 50 -22.38 -0.58 -2.00
CA PHE A 50 -21.83 0.05 -3.19
C PHE A 50 -20.62 0.93 -2.87
N SER A 51 -20.70 1.74 -1.81
CA SER A 51 -19.60 2.61 -1.35
C SER A 51 -18.32 1.86 -0.99
N THR A 52 -18.46 0.58 -0.64
CA THR A 52 -17.36 -0.30 -0.24
C THR A 52 -16.90 -1.26 -1.33
N SER A 53 -17.48 -1.17 -2.53
CA SER A 53 -17.21 -2.10 -3.62
C SER A 53 -15.95 -1.69 -4.43
N PRO A 54 -15.17 -2.66 -4.94
CA PRO A 54 -14.08 -2.38 -5.88
C PRO A 54 -14.55 -1.65 -7.15
N LEU A 55 -15.82 -1.81 -7.54
CA LEU A 55 -16.42 -1.12 -8.68
C LEU A 55 -16.42 0.40 -8.50
N LEU A 56 -16.80 0.89 -7.32
CA LEU A 56 -16.72 2.32 -7.03
C LEU A 56 -15.26 2.78 -7.01
N CYS A 57 -14.36 2.00 -6.41
CA CYS A 57 -12.93 2.34 -6.40
C CYS A 57 -12.37 2.44 -7.83
N ASN A 58 -12.77 1.56 -8.75
CA ASN A 58 -12.35 1.56 -10.15
C ASN A 58 -12.98 2.69 -10.99
N SER A 59 -14.02 3.37 -10.48
CA SER A 59 -14.66 4.49 -11.19
C SER A 59 -13.74 5.72 -11.29
N CYS A 60 -12.81 5.88 -10.34
CA CYS A 60 -11.81 6.93 -10.37
C CYS A 60 -10.60 6.49 -11.22
N HIS A 61 -10.22 7.29 -12.23
CA HIS A 61 -9.09 6.94 -13.10
C HIS A 61 -7.77 6.74 -12.34
N ILE A 62 -7.57 7.47 -11.23
CA ILE A 62 -6.34 7.41 -10.42
C ILE A 62 -6.18 6.07 -9.69
N MET A 63 -7.29 5.36 -9.48
CA MET A 63 -7.31 4.07 -8.80
C MET A 63 -7.08 2.89 -9.75
N LYS A 64 -7.26 3.06 -11.07
CA LYS A 64 -7.08 2.00 -12.06
C LYS A 64 -5.78 1.19 -11.91
N PRO A 65 -4.58 1.80 -11.83
CA PRO A 65 -3.35 1.01 -11.70
C PRO A 65 -3.30 0.19 -10.40
N TYR A 66 -3.92 0.67 -9.32
CA TYR A 66 -4.01 -0.05 -8.05
C TYR A 66 -4.99 -1.21 -8.14
N VAL A 67 -6.12 -1.03 -8.81
CA VAL A 67 -7.10 -2.10 -9.06
C VAL A 67 -6.48 -3.19 -9.93
N GLU A 68 -5.73 -2.85 -10.99
CA GLU A 68 -5.04 -3.85 -11.81
C GLU A 68 -3.95 -4.59 -11.02
N ALA A 69 -3.16 -3.89 -10.20
CA ALA A 69 -2.18 -4.51 -9.31
C ALA A 69 -2.82 -5.39 -8.23
N TRP A 70 -4.03 -5.06 -7.78
CA TRP A 70 -4.81 -5.88 -6.84
C TRP A 70 -5.28 -7.18 -7.49
N LYS A 71 -5.76 -7.14 -8.74
CA LYS A 71 -6.20 -8.34 -9.48
C LYS A 71 -5.10 -9.40 -9.66
N THR A 72 -3.84 -8.97 -9.74
CA THR A 72 -2.67 -9.86 -9.89
C THR A 72 -2.06 -10.28 -8.55
N SER A 73 -2.51 -9.70 -7.45
CA SER A 73 -2.00 -9.98 -6.10
C SER A 73 -2.55 -11.28 -5.52
N LYS A 74 -1.94 -11.74 -4.42
CA LYS A 74 -2.47 -12.83 -3.59
C LYS A 74 -3.79 -12.47 -2.89
N HIS A 75 -4.14 -11.17 -2.84
CA HIS A 75 -5.33 -10.64 -2.17
C HIS A 75 -6.44 -10.25 -3.16
N LYS A 76 -6.39 -10.70 -4.42
CA LYS A 76 -7.36 -10.37 -5.47
C LYS A 76 -8.82 -10.76 -5.17
N ASP A 77 -9.05 -11.62 -4.17
CA ASP A 77 -10.38 -12.06 -3.75
C ASP A 77 -10.82 -11.38 -2.43
N VAL A 78 -10.03 -10.42 -1.92
CA VAL A 78 -10.29 -9.62 -0.71
C VAL A 78 -10.71 -8.22 -1.14
N ALA A 79 -11.84 -7.73 -0.61
CA ALA A 79 -12.33 -6.40 -0.99
C ALA A 79 -11.40 -5.30 -0.47
N CYS A 80 -11.20 -4.22 -1.22
CA CYS A 80 -10.26 -3.14 -0.88
C CYS A 80 -10.50 -2.58 0.53
N VAL A 81 -11.77 -2.44 0.92
CA VAL A 81 -12.16 -1.91 2.24
C VAL A 81 -11.78 -2.83 3.39
N GLN A 82 -11.58 -4.13 3.16
CA GLN A 82 -11.20 -5.03 4.25
C GLN A 82 -9.79 -4.73 4.76
N CYS A 83 -8.94 -4.11 3.95
CA CYS A 83 -7.61 -3.64 4.34
C CYS A 83 -7.61 -2.15 4.70
N HIS A 84 -8.26 -1.32 3.88
CA HIS A 84 -8.21 0.14 4.05
C HIS A 84 -9.16 0.69 5.12
N TYR A 85 -10.08 -0.12 5.65
CA TYR A 85 -11.03 0.28 6.69
C TYR A 85 -10.75 -0.60 7.92
N PRO A 86 -10.01 -0.06 8.92
CA PRO A 86 -9.62 -0.82 10.09
C PRO A 86 -10.84 -1.31 10.88
N PRO A 87 -10.73 -2.50 11.51
CA PRO A 87 -11.82 -3.04 12.32
C PRO A 87 -12.04 -2.15 13.55
N GLY A 88 -13.23 -1.59 13.66
CA GLY A 88 -13.59 -0.68 14.75
C GLY A 88 -14.59 0.36 14.28
N PHE A 89 -15.68 0.54 15.02
CA PHE A 89 -16.77 1.43 14.57
C PHE A 89 -16.29 2.88 14.38
N ARG A 90 -15.47 3.39 15.30
CA ARG A 90 -14.95 4.76 15.25
C ARG A 90 -13.97 4.95 14.08
N ASP A 91 -13.02 4.03 13.93
CA ASP A 91 -11.99 4.13 12.90
C ASP A 91 -12.56 3.93 11.50
N THR A 92 -13.53 3.02 11.36
CA THR A 92 -14.31 2.85 10.12
C THR A 92 -15.08 4.12 9.76
N ILE A 93 -15.71 4.80 10.73
CA ILE A 93 -16.40 6.08 10.48
C ILE A 93 -15.41 7.17 10.08
N TRP A 94 -14.25 7.25 10.75
CA TRP A 94 -13.22 8.23 10.43
C TRP A 94 -12.71 8.08 9.00
N VAL A 95 -12.37 6.85 8.59
CA VAL A 95 -11.94 6.58 7.21
C VAL A 95 -13.06 6.87 6.20
N LYS A 96 -14.32 6.61 6.53
CA LYS A 96 -15.46 7.00 5.67
C LYS A 96 -15.59 8.49 5.50
N TYR A 97 -15.43 9.26 6.58
CA TYR A 97 -15.40 10.71 6.50
C TYR A 97 -14.25 11.18 5.60
N GLN A 98 -13.05 10.62 5.76
CA GLN A 98 -11.92 10.90 4.87
C GLN A 98 -12.24 10.54 3.42
N ALA A 99 -12.87 9.40 3.14
CA ALA A 99 -13.25 9.00 1.79
C ALA A 99 -14.20 10.01 1.12
N ILE A 100 -15.16 10.57 1.87
CA ILE A 100 -16.03 11.65 1.37
C ILE A 100 -15.20 12.88 0.99
N THR A 101 -14.21 13.26 1.81
CA THR A 101 -13.31 14.38 1.44
C THR A 101 -12.50 14.09 0.17
N GLN A 102 -12.14 12.83 -0.10
CA GLN A 102 -11.46 12.46 -1.34
C GLN A 102 -12.38 12.56 -2.56
N VAL A 103 -13.66 12.19 -2.41
CA VAL A 103 -14.66 12.41 -3.47
C VAL A 103 -14.84 13.90 -3.75
N ALA A 104 -14.91 14.73 -2.71
CA ALA A 104 -14.97 16.18 -2.85
C ALA A 104 -13.72 16.75 -3.55
N LYS A 105 -12.52 16.31 -3.17
CA LYS A 105 -11.26 16.68 -3.84
C LYS A 105 -11.21 16.23 -5.29
N TRP A 106 -11.72 15.04 -5.60
CA TRP A 106 -11.85 14.55 -6.96
C TRP A 106 -12.80 15.44 -7.78
N ALA A 107 -13.97 15.78 -7.23
CA ALA A 107 -14.97 16.62 -7.90
C ALA A 107 -14.46 18.05 -8.14
N THR A 108 -13.67 18.59 -7.22
CA THR A 108 -13.06 19.93 -7.30
C THR A 108 -11.69 19.93 -7.99
N GLN A 109 -11.21 18.77 -8.44
CA GLN A 109 -9.89 18.57 -9.04
C GLN A 109 -8.69 18.98 -8.17
N THR A 110 -8.87 19.09 -6.84
CA THR A 110 -7.80 19.45 -5.89
C THR A 110 -7.11 18.24 -5.26
N TYR A 111 -6.99 17.13 -5.99
CA TYR A 111 -6.41 15.88 -5.50
C TYR A 111 -4.93 15.73 -5.89
N SER A 112 -4.16 14.99 -5.08
CA SER A 112 -2.76 14.64 -5.39
C SER A 112 -2.70 13.46 -6.35
N SER A 113 -1.71 13.45 -7.24
CA SER A 113 -1.47 12.36 -8.20
C SER A 113 -0.93 11.07 -7.56
N LYS A 114 -0.63 11.09 -6.25
CA LYS A 114 -0.08 9.96 -5.49
C LYS A 114 -0.93 9.67 -4.25
N PRO A 115 -2.10 9.05 -4.39
CA PRO A 115 -2.90 8.65 -3.25
C PRO A 115 -2.14 7.60 -2.44
N PHE A 116 -2.09 7.80 -1.13
CA PHE A 116 -1.58 6.83 -0.16
C PHE A 116 -2.68 6.60 0.87
N ALA A 117 -2.87 5.35 1.25
CA ALA A 117 -3.76 4.97 2.31
C ALA A 117 -2.96 4.24 3.38
N GLU A 118 -3.14 4.68 4.61
CA GLU A 118 -2.57 4.00 5.76
C GLU A 118 -3.33 2.69 5.98
N VAL A 119 -2.61 1.58 6.16
CA VAL A 119 -3.18 0.26 6.42
C VAL A 119 -2.66 -0.21 7.77
N GLU A 120 -3.55 -0.26 8.74
CA GLU A 120 -3.25 -0.67 10.11
C GLU A 120 -3.07 -2.19 10.21
N ASP A 121 -2.22 -2.63 11.14
CA ASP A 121 -2.00 -4.06 11.41
C ASP A 121 -3.31 -4.77 11.81
N ALA A 122 -4.23 -4.05 12.46
CA ALA A 122 -5.54 -4.56 12.84
C ALA A 122 -6.38 -5.02 11.63
N SER A 123 -6.24 -4.37 10.47
CA SER A 123 -6.89 -4.79 9.23
C SER A 123 -6.37 -6.14 8.76
N CYS A 124 -5.07 -6.40 8.88
CA CYS A 124 -4.47 -7.68 8.52
C CYS A 124 -4.85 -8.79 9.52
N LEU A 125 -4.89 -8.45 10.81
CA LEU A 125 -5.18 -9.37 11.92
C LEU A 125 -6.67 -9.56 12.20
N ARG A 126 -7.55 -9.04 11.33
CA ARG A 126 -9.00 -9.19 11.50
C ARG A 126 -9.41 -10.66 11.40
N SER A 127 -10.51 -11.00 12.06
CA SER A 127 -11.10 -12.34 12.02
C SER A 127 -11.29 -12.81 10.57
N GLY A 128 -10.77 -14.00 10.25
CA GLY A 128 -10.83 -14.61 8.92
C GLY A 128 -9.70 -14.20 7.96
N CYS A 129 -8.71 -13.41 8.42
CA CYS A 129 -7.51 -13.06 7.65
C CYS A 129 -6.24 -13.69 8.27
N HIS A 130 -5.34 -12.90 8.86
CA HIS A 130 -4.10 -13.42 9.46
C HIS A 130 -4.24 -13.59 10.98
N ASP A 131 -4.51 -14.81 11.45
CA ASP A 131 -4.44 -15.10 12.89
C ASP A 131 -3.00 -15.03 13.40
N ARG A 132 -2.80 -14.44 14.59
CA ARG A 132 -1.47 -14.35 15.23
C ARG A 132 -0.78 -15.72 15.40
N ARG A 133 -1.55 -16.80 15.47
CA ARG A 133 -1.03 -18.18 15.49
C ARG A 133 -0.30 -18.55 14.19
N LEU A 134 -0.74 -18.04 13.05
CA LEU A 134 -0.11 -18.26 11.74
C LEU A 134 1.19 -17.46 11.55
N LEU A 135 1.47 -16.52 12.45
CA LEU A 135 2.73 -15.76 12.48
C LEU A 135 3.84 -16.48 13.26
N GLN A 136 3.56 -17.65 13.83
CA GLN A 136 4.56 -18.44 14.58
C GLN A 136 5.25 -19.43 13.64
N GLY A 137 6.57 -19.34 13.56
CA GLY A 137 7.42 -20.29 12.83
C GLY A 137 8.05 -19.72 11.57
N LYS A 138 8.87 -20.55 10.93
CA LYS A 138 9.60 -20.20 9.71
C LYS A 138 8.76 -20.43 8.47
N VAL A 139 8.72 -19.42 7.60
CA VAL A 139 8.19 -19.52 6.24
C VAL A 139 9.34 -19.46 5.24
N VAL A 140 9.21 -20.20 4.15
CA VAL A 140 10.15 -20.11 3.03
C VAL A 140 9.62 -19.09 2.04
N PHE A 141 10.33 -17.98 1.93
CA PHE A 141 10.16 -16.96 0.91
C PHE A 141 11.07 -17.28 -0.30
N LYS A 142 10.82 -16.58 -1.41
CA LYS A 142 11.46 -16.74 -2.72
C LYS A 142 12.94 -17.16 -2.61
N ARG A 143 13.37 -18.09 -3.47
CA ARG A 143 14.76 -18.56 -3.60
C ARG A 143 15.32 -19.18 -2.31
N GLY A 144 14.47 -19.75 -1.46
CA GLY A 144 14.88 -20.48 -0.25
C GLY A 144 15.25 -19.58 0.92
N ILE A 145 14.74 -18.34 0.94
CA ILE A 145 14.93 -17.44 2.07
C ILE A 145 14.03 -17.91 3.22
N GLU A 146 14.60 -18.27 4.35
CA GLU A 146 13.85 -18.57 5.57
C GLU A 146 13.55 -17.27 6.33
N PHE A 147 12.28 -17.07 6.68
CA PHE A 147 11.84 -15.88 7.42
C PHE A 147 10.95 -16.28 8.60
N ASP A 148 11.07 -15.57 9.72
CA ASP A 148 10.24 -15.77 10.91
C ASP A 148 9.66 -14.41 11.35
N HIS A 149 8.33 -14.32 11.47
CA HIS A 149 7.66 -13.08 11.87
C HIS A 149 7.88 -12.74 13.34
N LYS A 150 8.03 -13.75 14.20
CA LYS A 150 8.11 -13.57 15.65
C LYS A 150 9.22 -12.61 16.06
N PRO A 151 10.50 -12.84 15.68
CA PRO A 151 11.54 -11.89 16.02
C PRO A 151 11.27 -10.53 15.37
N HIS A 152 10.73 -10.45 14.16
CA HIS A 152 10.56 -9.16 13.48
C HIS A 152 9.43 -8.29 14.07
N LEU A 153 8.40 -8.89 14.66
CA LEU A 153 7.20 -8.17 15.11
C LEU A 153 7.09 -8.03 16.64
N GLU A 154 7.59 -8.97 17.44
CA GLU A 154 7.41 -8.94 18.89
C GLU A 154 8.35 -7.95 19.60
N GLU A 155 9.54 -7.73 19.05
CA GLU A 155 10.55 -6.87 19.66
C GLU A 155 10.95 -5.74 18.70
N PRO A 156 11.24 -4.53 19.22
CA PRO A 156 11.80 -3.46 18.42
C PRO A 156 13.11 -3.91 17.74
N ARG A 157 13.19 -3.76 16.41
CA ARG A 157 14.38 -4.09 15.64
C ARG A 157 15.13 -2.81 15.28
N ARG A 158 16.38 -2.73 15.76
CA ARG A 158 17.24 -1.53 15.63
C ARG A 158 16.54 -0.26 16.13
N GLY A 159 15.81 -0.36 17.25
CA GLY A 159 15.09 0.76 17.87
C GLY A 159 13.80 1.17 17.17
N ARG A 160 13.19 0.28 16.38
CA ARG A 160 11.97 0.57 15.60
C ARG A 160 10.97 -0.57 15.76
N GLN A 161 9.72 -0.25 16.04
CA GLN A 161 8.62 -1.22 15.96
C GLN A 161 8.25 -1.41 14.49
N LEU A 162 8.33 -2.65 14.00
CA LEU A 162 7.90 -2.98 12.64
C LEU A 162 6.39 -3.22 12.60
N ARG A 163 5.83 -2.96 11.42
CA ARG A 163 4.41 -3.13 11.05
C ARG A 163 4.28 -4.14 9.93
N CYS A 164 3.06 -4.63 9.68
CA CYS A 164 2.81 -5.56 8.58
C CYS A 164 3.26 -4.96 7.23
N THR A 165 2.95 -3.67 7.01
CA THR A 165 3.32 -2.92 5.80
C THR A 165 4.81 -2.56 5.72
N SER A 166 5.58 -2.75 6.80
CA SER A 166 7.04 -2.59 6.75
C SER A 166 7.69 -3.62 5.82
N CYS A 167 7.06 -4.78 5.65
CA CYS A 167 7.50 -5.85 4.74
C CYS A 167 6.52 -6.09 3.59
N HIS A 168 5.21 -6.07 3.85
CA HIS A 168 4.15 -6.22 2.85
C HIS A 168 3.85 -4.88 2.18
N SER A 169 4.74 -4.46 1.28
CA SER A 169 4.66 -3.16 0.60
C SER A 169 3.39 -3.01 -0.22
N GLN A 170 2.73 -1.85 -0.12
CA GLN A 170 1.45 -1.60 -0.79
C GLN A 170 1.61 -1.38 -2.31
N ILE A 171 2.79 -0.92 -2.75
CA ILE A 171 3.03 -0.62 -4.17
C ILE A 171 4.30 -1.32 -4.62
N VAL A 172 4.12 -2.50 -5.16
CA VAL A 172 5.13 -3.19 -5.96
C VAL A 172 4.69 -3.08 -7.42
N VAL A 173 5.62 -2.87 -8.35
CA VAL A 173 5.27 -2.70 -9.76
C VAL A 173 4.49 -3.94 -10.24
N GLY A 174 3.22 -3.73 -10.61
CA GLY A 174 2.33 -4.77 -11.11
C GLY A 174 1.68 -5.66 -10.05
N THR A 175 1.90 -5.47 -8.74
CA THR A 175 1.24 -6.25 -7.68
C THR A 175 0.92 -5.39 -6.45
N HIS A 176 -0.16 -5.68 -5.75
CA HIS A 176 -0.59 -4.94 -4.55
C HIS A 176 -0.38 -5.77 -3.28
N ILE A 177 0.25 -5.20 -2.24
CA ILE A 177 0.55 -5.87 -0.96
C ILE A 177 1.40 -7.13 -1.20
N GLU A 178 2.68 -6.92 -1.51
CA GLU A 178 3.64 -7.98 -1.84
C GLU A 178 4.95 -7.73 -1.09
N VAL A 179 5.62 -8.81 -0.69
CA VAL A 179 6.95 -8.75 -0.08
C VAL A 179 8.01 -8.81 -1.18
N THR A 180 8.93 -7.85 -1.16
CA THR A 180 10.10 -7.81 -2.05
C THR A 180 11.37 -8.16 -1.30
N GLU A 181 12.32 -8.81 -1.99
CA GLU A 181 13.64 -9.14 -1.42
C GLU A 181 14.40 -7.88 -0.97
N SER A 182 14.21 -6.76 -1.69
CA SER A 182 14.81 -5.45 -1.37
C SER A 182 14.46 -4.95 0.02
N THR A 183 13.31 -5.36 0.58
CA THR A 183 12.91 -4.98 1.93
C THR A 183 13.78 -5.66 2.99
N CYS A 184 14.11 -6.94 2.79
CA CYS A 184 15.04 -7.67 3.64
C CYS A 184 16.44 -7.04 3.56
N PHE A 185 16.89 -6.77 2.33
CA PHE A 185 18.21 -6.21 2.04
C PHE A 185 18.41 -4.84 2.69
N LEU A 186 17.39 -3.99 2.66
CA LEU A 186 17.45 -2.66 3.26
C LEU A 186 17.79 -2.72 4.74
N CYS A 187 17.19 -3.62 5.52
CA CYS A 187 17.48 -3.72 6.95
C CYS A 187 18.80 -4.45 7.22
N HIS A 188 18.99 -5.59 6.57
CA HIS A 188 20.09 -6.51 6.87
C HIS A 188 21.44 -6.09 6.28
N PHE A 189 21.45 -5.25 5.24
CA PHE A 189 22.69 -4.76 4.63
C PHE A 189 23.01 -3.28 4.92
N LYS A 190 22.02 -2.42 5.21
CA LYS A 190 22.27 -0.98 5.42
C LYS A 190 23.21 -0.72 6.61
N GLY A 191 24.36 -0.13 6.29
CA GLY A 191 25.43 0.18 7.25
C GLY A 191 26.26 -1.03 7.67
N THR A 192 26.20 -2.15 6.93
CA THR A 192 26.96 -3.38 7.22
C THR A 192 28.11 -3.63 6.25
N LYS A 193 28.20 -2.84 5.18
CA LYS A 193 29.24 -2.92 4.16
C LYS A 193 30.32 -1.88 4.47
N THR A 194 31.57 -2.33 4.51
CA THR A 194 32.76 -1.48 4.48
C THR A 194 33.54 -1.75 3.20
N ALA A 195 34.65 -1.03 2.97
CA ALA A 195 35.47 -1.20 1.76
C ALA A 195 36.00 -2.63 1.55
N ARG A 196 36.10 -3.46 2.61
CA ARG A 196 36.67 -4.81 2.54
C ARG A 196 35.81 -5.89 3.19
N GLU A 197 34.74 -5.52 3.89
CA GLU A 197 33.98 -6.47 4.70
C GLU A 197 32.47 -6.23 4.57
N LEU A 198 31.71 -7.31 4.57
CA LEU A 198 30.25 -7.30 4.58
C LEU A 198 29.79 -8.21 5.71
N GLN A 199 29.23 -7.62 6.77
CA GLN A 199 28.73 -8.35 7.93
C GLN A 199 27.22 -8.15 8.09
N PRO A 200 26.39 -8.84 7.30
CA PRO A 200 24.95 -8.66 7.36
C PRO A 200 24.39 -9.05 8.72
N ILE A 201 23.26 -8.44 9.10
CA ILE A 201 22.55 -8.79 10.33
C ILE A 201 22.13 -10.27 10.26
N GLY A 202 22.55 -11.04 11.27
CA GLY A 202 22.30 -12.50 11.31
C GLY A 202 23.26 -13.34 10.47
N GLY A 203 24.26 -12.72 9.83
CA GLY A 203 25.20 -13.39 8.93
C GLY A 203 24.55 -13.83 7.60
N CYS A 204 25.39 -14.25 6.65
CA CYS A 204 24.93 -14.75 5.35
C CYS A 204 23.89 -15.90 5.47
N PRO A 205 24.10 -16.93 6.33
CA PRO A 205 23.13 -18.02 6.45
C PRO A 205 21.87 -17.64 7.26
N GLY A 206 21.77 -16.40 7.75
CA GLY A 206 20.59 -15.92 8.47
C GLY A 206 19.35 -15.83 7.57
N CYS A 207 19.54 -15.59 6.27
CA CYS A 207 18.44 -15.48 5.31
C CYS A 207 18.29 -16.76 4.48
N HIS A 208 19.38 -17.31 3.92
CA HIS A 208 19.31 -18.49 3.05
C HIS A 208 20.46 -19.44 3.37
N GLN A 209 20.20 -20.74 3.30
CA GLN A 209 21.25 -21.74 3.50
C GLN A 209 22.09 -21.88 2.23
N PRO A 210 23.40 -22.17 2.36
CA PRO A 210 24.22 -22.51 1.22
C PRO A 210 23.75 -23.85 0.59
N PRO A 211 23.94 -24.05 -0.73
CA PRO A 211 23.63 -25.31 -1.38
C PRO A 211 24.33 -26.49 -0.71
N LYS A 212 23.60 -27.60 -0.54
CA LYS A 212 24.12 -28.84 0.04
C LYS A 212 24.80 -29.68 -1.03
N GLY A 213 25.83 -30.42 -0.62
CA GLY A 213 26.57 -31.34 -1.47
C GLY A 213 27.59 -30.64 -2.37
N ASP A 214 28.11 -31.42 -3.30
CA ASP A 214 29.18 -31.02 -4.19
C ASP A 214 28.66 -30.16 -5.34
N ILE A 215 29.18 -28.95 -5.45
CA ILE A 215 28.89 -28.03 -6.54
C ILE A 215 30.11 -27.90 -7.46
N LYS A 216 29.84 -27.87 -8.77
CA LYS A 216 30.88 -27.60 -9.77
C LYS A 216 30.93 -26.10 -10.03
N VAL A 217 32.09 -25.50 -9.83
CA VAL A 217 32.35 -24.09 -10.18
C VAL A 217 33.58 -24.08 -11.09
N ALA A 218 33.66 -23.12 -12.01
CA ALA A 218 34.76 -23.06 -12.99
C ALA A 218 36.13 -23.08 -12.28
N GLY A 219 36.80 -24.25 -12.28
CA GLY A 219 38.05 -24.50 -11.56
C GLY A 219 38.04 -25.65 -10.55
N GLY A 220 36.89 -26.28 -10.23
CA GLY A 220 36.85 -27.46 -9.36
C GLY A 220 35.47 -27.82 -8.79
N THR A 221 35.44 -28.90 -8.01
CA THR A 221 34.30 -29.29 -7.18
C THR A 221 34.48 -28.70 -5.79
N PHE A 222 33.45 -28.01 -5.28
CA PHE A 222 33.44 -27.38 -3.97
C PHE A 222 32.25 -27.89 -3.16
N ASN A 223 32.42 -28.06 -1.86
CA ASN A 223 31.32 -28.36 -0.95
C ASN A 223 31.26 -27.27 0.12
N HIS A 224 30.13 -26.56 0.21
CA HIS A 224 29.98 -25.46 1.17
C HIS A 224 30.13 -25.92 2.62
N ALA A 225 29.76 -27.16 2.95
CA ALA A 225 29.89 -27.68 4.30
C ALA A 225 31.37 -27.72 4.74
N ASP A 226 32.28 -28.10 3.84
CA ASP A 226 33.72 -28.13 4.11
C ASP A 226 34.31 -26.72 4.25
N ILE A 227 33.87 -25.79 3.40
CA ILE A 227 34.28 -24.37 3.47
C ILE A 227 33.84 -23.75 4.80
N MET A 228 32.61 -24.01 5.22
CA MET A 228 32.08 -23.55 6.50
C MET A 228 32.81 -24.19 7.69
N LYS A 229 33.09 -25.51 7.64
CA LYS A 229 33.84 -26.22 8.69
C LYS A 229 35.24 -25.65 8.89
N ARG A 230 35.85 -25.12 7.82
CA ARG A 230 37.17 -24.48 7.85
C ARG A 230 37.14 -22.99 8.22
N GLY A 231 35.96 -22.41 8.47
CA GLY A 231 35.81 -21.00 8.83
C GLY A 231 36.19 -20.03 7.71
N ILE A 232 36.17 -20.47 6.45
CA ILE A 232 36.50 -19.60 5.31
C ILE A 232 35.33 -18.65 5.08
N ALA A 233 35.62 -17.35 5.06
CA ALA A 233 34.61 -16.31 4.94
C ALA A 233 33.92 -16.32 3.56
N CYS A 234 32.60 -16.15 3.55
CA CYS A 234 31.78 -16.24 2.32
C CYS A 234 32.25 -15.27 1.23
N GLN A 235 32.66 -14.07 1.64
CA GLN A 235 33.13 -13.00 0.76
C GLN A 235 34.41 -13.36 0.01
N ASN A 236 35.16 -14.39 0.43
CA ASN A 236 36.35 -14.83 -0.32
C ASN A 236 35.99 -15.44 -1.68
N CYS A 237 34.73 -15.90 -1.85
CA CYS A 237 34.22 -16.44 -3.11
C CYS A 237 33.04 -15.61 -3.65
N HIS A 238 32.15 -15.15 -2.77
CA HIS A 238 30.97 -14.36 -3.12
C HIS A 238 31.26 -12.86 -3.06
N LEU A 239 32.06 -12.40 -4.02
CA LEU A 239 32.48 -11.00 -4.13
C LEU A 239 31.37 -10.11 -4.68
N ASN A 240 31.29 -8.87 -4.17
CA ASN A 240 30.43 -7.81 -4.69
C ASN A 240 28.94 -8.19 -4.82
N VAL A 241 28.45 -9.06 -3.93
CA VAL A 241 27.07 -9.54 -3.99
C VAL A 241 26.02 -8.53 -3.51
N VAL A 242 26.45 -7.36 -3.01
CA VAL A 242 25.55 -6.29 -2.56
C VAL A 242 25.90 -4.97 -3.25
N GLU A 243 24.91 -4.41 -3.92
CA GLU A 243 24.96 -3.12 -4.62
C GLU A 243 23.98 -2.13 -3.98
N GLY A 244 24.43 -0.91 -3.68
CA GLY A 244 23.64 0.13 -3.02
C GLY A 244 23.82 0.19 -1.49
N GLU A 245 23.50 1.35 -0.92
CA GLU A 245 23.68 1.70 0.51
C GLU A 245 22.34 1.81 1.27
N GLY A 246 21.22 1.92 0.55
CA GLY A 246 19.90 2.10 1.15
C GLY A 246 19.75 3.44 1.89
N GLU A 247 20.37 4.50 1.39
CA GLU A 247 20.26 5.86 1.94
C GLU A 247 18.82 6.38 1.86
N ALA A 248 18.48 7.35 2.71
CA ALA A 248 17.22 8.08 2.63
C ALA A 248 17.46 9.54 2.22
N PRO A 249 17.62 9.82 0.91
CA PRO A 249 17.89 11.17 0.42
C PRO A 249 16.79 12.15 0.85
N ARG A 250 17.18 13.39 1.16
CA ARG A 250 16.27 14.44 1.65
C ARG A 250 15.16 14.73 0.64
N GLU A 251 15.41 14.51 -0.64
CA GLU A 251 14.49 14.75 -1.74
C GLU A 251 13.25 13.85 -1.66
N ARG A 252 13.38 12.65 -1.07
CA ARG A 252 12.25 11.73 -0.88
C ARG A 252 11.19 12.32 0.04
N CYS A 253 11.60 13.13 1.01
CA CYS A 253 10.71 13.79 1.96
C CYS A 253 9.73 14.74 1.25
N PHE A 254 10.14 15.35 0.13
CA PHE A 254 9.32 16.28 -0.64
C PHE A 254 8.13 15.63 -1.35
N THR A 255 8.08 14.29 -1.39
CA THR A 255 6.90 13.57 -1.91
C THR A 255 5.65 13.86 -1.06
N CYS A 256 5.84 14.13 0.23
CA CYS A 256 4.74 14.39 1.17
C CYS A 256 4.86 15.75 1.88
N HIS A 257 6.08 16.20 2.19
CA HIS A 257 6.33 17.46 2.91
C HIS A 257 6.79 18.56 1.96
N ASN A 258 5.98 19.61 1.82
CA ASN A 258 6.32 20.79 1.01
C ASN A 258 6.67 22.03 1.86
N GLN A 259 6.75 21.88 3.18
CA GLN A 259 7.07 22.97 4.12
C GLN A 259 8.45 22.73 4.78
N PRO A 260 9.36 23.71 4.76
CA PRO A 260 10.70 23.58 5.35
C PRO A 260 10.70 23.18 6.83
N ASP A 261 9.73 23.67 7.59
CA ASP A 261 9.61 23.37 9.03
C ASP A 261 9.47 21.89 9.34
N LYS A 262 8.79 21.14 8.46
CA LYS A 262 8.61 19.69 8.60
C LYS A 262 9.90 18.90 8.39
N LEU A 263 10.93 19.54 7.82
CA LEU A 263 12.22 18.91 7.51
C LEU A 263 13.35 19.32 8.48
N LYS A 264 13.04 20.11 9.51
CA LYS A 264 13.99 20.53 10.55
C LYS A 264 14.55 19.34 11.32
N ARG A 265 13.72 18.31 11.55
CA ARG A 265 14.07 17.08 12.28
C ARG A 265 14.57 15.96 11.38
N TYR A 266 15.07 16.26 10.18
CA TYR A 266 15.56 15.25 9.24
C TYR A 266 16.70 14.38 9.81
N THR A 267 17.52 14.94 10.69
CA THR A 267 18.63 14.21 11.34
C THR A 267 18.18 13.39 12.55
N ASP A 268 16.93 13.56 13.01
CA ASP A 268 16.36 12.82 14.15
C ASP A 268 15.82 11.46 13.67
N ILE A 269 16.74 10.53 13.44
CA ILE A 269 16.45 9.20 12.91
C ILE A 269 15.46 8.41 13.79
N PRO A 270 15.56 8.40 15.14
CA PRO A 270 14.59 7.72 15.98
C PRO A 270 13.17 8.29 15.78
N PHE A 271 13.01 9.61 15.81
CA PHE A 271 11.71 10.24 15.58
C PHE A 271 11.13 9.92 14.20
N ILE A 272 11.96 9.97 13.15
CA ILE A 272 11.47 9.71 11.78
C ILE A 272 10.87 8.30 11.70
N HIS A 273 11.55 7.29 12.23
CA HIS A 273 11.05 5.93 12.18
C HIS A 273 9.85 5.71 13.11
N ASP A 274 9.87 6.29 14.31
CA ASP A 274 8.77 6.16 15.25
C ASP A 274 7.49 6.79 14.68
N PHE A 275 7.57 8.06 14.24
CA PHE A 275 6.42 8.76 13.69
C PHE A 275 5.92 8.14 12.39
N HIS A 276 6.80 7.91 11.40
CA HIS A 276 6.35 7.47 10.08
C HIS A 276 6.11 5.97 10.00
N VAL A 277 7.01 5.14 10.53
CA VAL A 277 6.93 3.68 10.36
C VAL A 277 6.05 3.07 11.45
N ALA A 278 6.34 3.35 12.72
CA ALA A 278 5.62 2.75 13.83
C ALA A 278 4.24 3.40 14.07
N GLY A 279 4.15 4.72 13.90
CA GLY A 279 2.93 5.49 14.14
C GLY A 279 1.99 5.60 12.94
N HIS A 280 2.54 5.61 11.72
CA HIS A 280 1.79 5.87 10.48
C HIS A 280 1.95 4.81 9.39
N ASN A 281 2.53 3.65 9.74
CA ASN A 281 2.63 2.47 8.87
C ASN A 281 3.24 2.74 7.48
N ILE A 282 4.09 3.77 7.37
CA ILE A 282 4.77 4.14 6.12
C ILE A 282 5.87 3.13 5.81
N GLU A 283 5.84 2.59 4.60
CA GLU A 283 6.80 1.59 4.13
C GLU A 283 8.20 2.18 3.88
N CYS A 284 9.23 1.39 4.15
CA CYS A 284 10.63 1.83 4.15
C CYS A 284 11.08 2.35 2.78
N ALA A 285 10.63 1.72 1.70
CA ALA A 285 11.01 2.04 0.32
C ALA A 285 10.56 3.45 -0.14
N ARG A 286 9.65 4.10 0.59
CA ARG A 286 9.26 5.49 0.32
C ARG A 286 10.37 6.49 0.64
N CYS A 287 11.23 6.14 1.59
CA CYS A 287 12.32 6.98 2.02
C CYS A 287 13.66 6.44 1.52
N HIS A 288 13.84 5.12 1.55
CA HIS A 288 15.13 4.48 1.30
C HIS A 288 15.38 4.06 -0.14
N THR A 289 16.63 4.20 -0.61
CA THR A 289 17.07 3.70 -1.92
C THR A 289 17.13 2.18 -1.90
N GLU A 290 17.01 1.58 -3.08
CA GLU A 290 17.04 0.12 -3.19
C GLU A 290 18.46 -0.39 -2.93
N ILE A 291 18.56 -1.47 -2.16
CA ILE A 291 19.76 -2.32 -2.08
C ILE A 291 19.46 -3.58 -2.90
N LYS A 292 20.39 -3.95 -3.79
CA LYS A 292 20.30 -5.17 -4.60
C LYS A 292 21.27 -6.21 -4.08
N HIS A 293 20.81 -7.46 -4.03
CA HIS A 293 21.65 -8.59 -3.69
C HIS A 293 21.52 -9.71 -4.71
N ARG A 294 22.63 -10.04 -5.36
CA ARG A 294 22.70 -11.03 -6.44
C ARG A 294 24.11 -11.57 -6.58
N LEU A 295 24.24 -12.81 -7.04
CA LEU A 295 25.50 -13.33 -7.54
C LEU A 295 25.83 -12.64 -8.86
N ALA A 296 27.09 -12.28 -9.06
CA ALA A 296 27.54 -11.81 -10.37
C ALA A 296 27.24 -12.91 -11.41
N PRO A 297 26.70 -12.56 -12.59
CA PRO A 297 26.40 -13.54 -13.62
C PRO A 297 27.65 -14.35 -13.97
N THR A 298 27.49 -15.63 -14.29
CA THR A 298 28.63 -16.46 -14.74
C THR A 298 29.19 -15.89 -16.05
N ARG A 299 30.43 -16.25 -16.42
CA ARG A 299 31.04 -15.83 -17.70
C ARG A 299 30.12 -16.15 -18.89
N GLU A 300 29.44 -17.29 -18.82
CA GLU A 300 28.50 -17.80 -19.81
C GLU A 300 27.18 -17.00 -19.87
N GLN A 301 26.69 -16.55 -18.72
CA GLN A 301 25.52 -15.65 -18.65
C GLN A 301 25.86 -14.23 -19.14
N ARG A 302 27.10 -13.76 -18.92
CA ARG A 302 27.58 -12.49 -19.47
C ARG A 302 27.72 -12.51 -20.99
N THR A 303 28.12 -13.63 -21.58
CA THR A 303 28.19 -13.77 -23.04
C THR A 303 26.80 -13.93 -23.68
N ALA A 304 25.85 -14.56 -22.99
CA ALA A 304 24.47 -14.71 -23.46
C ALA A 304 23.68 -13.39 -23.43
N SER A 305 23.96 -12.48 -22.48
CA SER A 305 23.31 -11.16 -22.43
C SER A 305 23.93 -10.14 -23.39
N VAL A 306 25.02 -10.50 -24.08
CA VAL A 306 25.71 -9.70 -25.11
C VAL A 306 25.58 -10.43 -26.46
N ALA A 307 24.40 -10.97 -26.76
CA ALA A 307 24.05 -11.24 -28.15
C ALA A 307 23.81 -9.88 -28.84
N PRO A 308 24.48 -9.56 -29.96
CA PRO A 308 24.29 -8.27 -30.60
C PRO A 308 22.85 -8.14 -31.10
N ALA A 309 22.18 -7.06 -30.69
CA ALA A 309 20.96 -6.60 -31.36
C ALA A 309 21.33 -6.23 -32.80
N GLY A 310 21.10 -7.15 -33.73
CA GLY A 310 21.58 -6.98 -35.10
C GLY A 310 21.21 -8.12 -36.03
N ALA A 311 19.91 -8.39 -36.18
CA ALA A 311 19.37 -9.00 -37.40
C ALA A 311 17.96 -8.46 -37.61
N PRO A 312 17.65 -7.79 -38.75
CA PRO A 312 16.27 -7.48 -39.08
C PRO A 312 15.50 -8.78 -39.27
N PRO A 313 14.23 -8.88 -38.83
CA PRO A 313 13.44 -10.08 -39.05
C PRO A 313 13.29 -10.28 -40.55
N THR A 314 13.83 -11.39 -41.06
CA THR A 314 13.55 -11.87 -42.40
C THR A 314 12.06 -12.13 -42.51
N ALA A 315 11.46 -11.60 -43.58
CA ALA A 315 10.04 -11.77 -43.89
C ALA A 315 9.72 -13.26 -44.05
N ALA A 316 9.14 -13.85 -43.01
CA ALA A 316 8.49 -15.15 -43.10
C ALA A 316 7.15 -14.94 -43.79
N ALA A 317 6.96 -15.68 -44.88
CA ALA A 317 5.78 -15.65 -45.74
C ALA A 317 4.47 -15.82 -44.97
N SER A 318 3.53 -14.92 -45.23
CA SER A 318 2.17 -14.95 -44.74
C SER A 318 1.41 -16.15 -45.31
N ALA A 319 0.90 -17.03 -44.44
CA ALA A 319 -0.23 -17.89 -44.76
C ALA A 319 -1.55 -17.11 -44.56
N PRO A 320 -2.59 -17.31 -45.38
CA PRO A 320 -3.76 -16.44 -45.39
C PRO A 320 -4.72 -16.81 -44.27
N THR A 321 -5.02 -15.87 -43.38
CA THR A 321 -6.16 -15.96 -42.46
C THR A 321 -7.38 -15.28 -43.07
N ALA A 322 -8.48 -16.01 -43.07
CA ALA A 322 -9.79 -15.66 -43.60
C ALA A 322 -10.38 -14.38 -42.98
N ALA A 323 -11.15 -13.69 -43.80
CA ALA A 323 -11.88 -12.47 -43.52
C ALA A 323 -13.06 -12.68 -42.55
N ALA A 324 -13.25 -11.73 -41.63
CA ALA A 324 -14.57 -11.34 -41.11
C ALA A 324 -14.51 -9.92 -40.50
N SER A 325 -14.88 -8.95 -41.33
CA SER A 325 -15.72 -7.76 -41.07
C SER A 325 -15.73 -7.07 -39.70
N ALA A 326 -15.25 -5.81 -39.67
CA ALA A 326 -15.62 -4.79 -38.68
C ALA A 326 -16.38 -3.65 -39.37
N PRO A 327 -17.40 -3.04 -38.73
CA PRO A 327 -18.16 -1.94 -39.32
C PRO A 327 -17.45 -0.58 -39.14
N ALA A 328 -17.66 0.31 -40.10
CA ALA A 328 -17.13 1.66 -40.18
C ALA A 328 -17.81 2.64 -39.22
N SER A 329 -17.05 3.66 -38.76
CA SER A 329 -17.43 5.02 -38.29
C SER A 329 -16.38 5.44 -37.24
N SER A 330 -15.82 6.65 -37.15
CA SER A 330 -16.04 7.96 -37.75
C SER A 330 -14.79 8.82 -37.51
N ALA A 331 -14.70 9.93 -38.23
CA ALA A 331 -13.59 10.88 -38.34
C ALA A 331 -12.96 11.37 -37.01
N ARG A 332 -11.63 11.53 -37.03
CA ARG A 332 -10.85 12.34 -36.08
C ARG A 332 -10.88 13.81 -36.52
N PRO A 333 -11.10 14.79 -35.63
CA PRO A 333 -10.79 16.18 -35.94
C PRO A 333 -9.31 16.49 -35.69
N ALA A 334 -8.83 17.49 -36.42
CA ALA A 334 -7.45 17.94 -36.50
C ALA A 334 -6.89 18.49 -35.18
N ALA A 335 -5.58 18.32 -34.99
CA ALA A 335 -4.81 18.85 -33.87
C ALA A 335 -4.73 20.38 -33.94
N ALA A 336 -5.11 21.05 -32.86
CA ALA A 336 -4.88 22.48 -32.65
C ALA A 336 -3.43 22.73 -32.20
N THR A 337 -2.78 23.66 -32.89
CA THR A 337 -1.44 24.18 -32.65
C THR A 337 -1.36 24.95 -31.31
N ALA A 338 -0.29 24.72 -30.54
CA ALA A 338 0.01 25.44 -29.31
C ALA A 338 0.56 26.86 -29.60
N PRO A 339 0.26 27.88 -28.78
CA PRO A 339 0.85 29.22 -28.91
C PRO A 339 2.26 29.29 -28.26
N PRO A 340 3.11 30.24 -28.70
CA PRO A 340 4.51 30.34 -28.26
C PRO A 340 4.67 30.93 -26.85
N ALA A 341 5.77 30.53 -26.19
CA ALA A 341 6.15 30.94 -24.84
C ALA A 341 6.52 32.44 -24.74
N SER A 342 6.14 33.07 -23.63
CA SER A 342 6.51 34.44 -23.26
C SER A 342 7.98 34.56 -22.81
N PRO A 343 8.63 35.72 -23.03
CA PRO A 343 10.04 35.93 -22.66
C PRO A 343 10.24 36.15 -21.14
N PRO A 344 11.47 35.92 -20.62
CA PRO A 344 11.76 36.03 -19.19
C PRO A 344 11.78 37.49 -18.70
N GLY A 345 11.12 37.72 -17.56
CA GLY A 345 11.06 39.00 -16.87
C GLY A 345 12.36 39.40 -16.17
N THR A 346 12.56 40.71 -16.09
CA THR A 346 13.67 41.46 -15.48
C THR A 346 13.79 41.18 -13.97
N PRO A 347 15.00 41.14 -13.37
CA PRO A 347 15.16 40.93 -11.94
C PRO A 347 14.75 42.16 -11.11
N ALA A 348 13.93 41.92 -10.08
CA ALA A 348 13.51 42.93 -9.10
C ALA A 348 14.63 43.29 -8.11
N ALA A 349 14.66 44.57 -7.74
CA ALA A 349 15.64 45.21 -6.88
C ALA A 349 15.61 44.72 -5.40
N LYS A 350 16.77 44.76 -4.74
CA LYS A 350 16.96 44.52 -3.30
C LYS A 350 16.33 45.65 -2.46
N PRO A 351 15.65 45.36 -1.33
CA PRO A 351 15.33 46.39 -0.34
C PRO A 351 16.52 46.65 0.57
N GLY A 352 16.70 47.95 0.86
CA GLY A 352 17.84 48.51 1.55
C GLY A 352 17.89 48.31 3.06
N GLU A 353 19.12 48.54 3.51
CA GLU A 353 19.65 48.73 4.84
C GLU A 353 18.97 49.93 5.54
N VAL A 354 18.42 49.71 6.74
CA VAL A 354 18.01 50.79 7.64
C VAL A 354 19.04 50.89 8.77
N ARG A 355 19.76 52.01 8.74
CA ARG A 355 20.58 52.53 9.84
C ARG A 355 19.68 53.23 10.86
N ARG A 356 20.11 53.12 12.13
CA ARG A 356 19.65 53.74 13.39
C ARG A 356 18.59 52.97 14.17
#